data_AF-A0A101CVS4-F1
#
_entry.id   AF-A0A101CVS4-F1
#
_cell.length_a   1.000
_cell.length_b   1.000
_cell.length_c   1.000
_cell.angle_alpha   90.00
_cell.angle_beta   90.00
_cell.angle_gamma   90.00
#
_symmetry.space_group_name_H-M   'P 1'
#
loop_
_entity.id
_entity.type
_entity.pdbx_description
1 polymer ?
#
loop_
_entity_poly.entity_id
_entity_poly.type
_entity_poly.pdbx_seq_one_letter_code
_entity_poly.pdbx_strand_id
1 'polypeptide(L)'
;MKKLLPKISGFLLLLFCCFGCDQSNQSKIDRSIEELTEKFPELQAGKKLPKSKFSFEKSIRNGKFNFEIQLYSQPEGYPDKNQIIVIINSKNEVYALPLLNNKYKDFWNFPLDKPIPDVPKIKTTFSKEINSAINTLIPNTDRKKGIKQYLIMNELLTSVLNCKNIQEKDSVMIYRTFRPNSDLPYEDSDDAKIRIHKNYELMKKQWDPENPIYSNCYFDEKSSRIYQVNFIGNEIQIKTYRMDFGFPLLSL
;
A
#
# COMPACT_ATOMS: atom_id res chain seq x y z
N MET A 1 25.19 21.42 73.52
CA MET A 1 25.15 21.71 72.07
C MET A 1 24.88 20.42 71.32
N LYS A 2 23.64 20.21 70.86
CA LYS A 2 23.23 19.03 70.08
C LYS A 2 23.31 19.39 68.60
N LYS A 3 24.16 18.71 67.82
CA LYS A 3 24.21 18.86 66.35
C LYS A 3 23.16 17.93 65.72
N LEU A 4 22.16 18.52 65.06
CA LEU A 4 21.27 17.80 64.14
C LEU A 4 22.02 17.53 62.83
N LEU A 5 22.04 16.27 62.38
CA LEU A 5 22.42 15.87 61.03
C LEU A 5 21.15 15.77 60.17
N PRO A 6 21.11 16.31 58.95
CA PRO A 6 19.96 16.16 58.07
C PRO A 6 19.98 14.78 57.41
N LYS A 7 18.91 14.01 57.62
CA LYS A 7 18.56 12.83 56.81
C LYS A 7 17.96 13.33 55.48
N ILE A 8 18.80 13.63 54.50
CA ILE A 8 18.36 13.82 53.12
C ILE A 8 19.41 13.18 52.23
N SER A 9 19.13 11.97 51.75
CA SER A 9 19.61 11.48 50.44
C SER A 9 19.20 10.01 50.30
N GLY A 10 17.97 9.78 49.83
CA GLY A 10 17.50 8.42 49.54
C GLY A 10 16.29 8.36 48.60
N PHE A 11 15.97 9.46 47.92
CA PHE A 11 14.79 9.53 47.04
C PHE A 11 15.10 10.04 45.62
N LEU A 12 16.38 10.06 45.23
CA LEU A 12 16.80 10.55 43.91
C LEU A 12 17.34 9.46 42.97
N LEU A 13 17.11 8.17 43.29
CA LEU A 13 17.62 7.04 42.50
C LEU A 13 16.52 6.18 41.85
N LEU A 14 15.30 6.73 41.68
CA LEU A 14 14.16 6.03 41.08
C LEU A 14 13.65 6.66 39.77
N LEU A 15 14.34 7.67 39.24
CA LEU A 15 13.90 8.43 38.05
C LEU A 15 14.62 8.07 36.73
N PHE A 16 15.51 7.07 36.73
CA PHE A 16 16.30 6.71 35.54
C PHE A 16 15.87 5.41 34.81
N CYS A 17 14.76 4.76 35.19
CA CYS A 17 14.36 3.49 34.57
C CYS A 17 13.30 3.59 33.45
N CYS A 18 12.92 4.79 32.98
CA CYS A 18 11.82 4.93 32.01
C CYS A 18 12.24 5.29 30.57
N PHE A 19 13.53 5.28 30.21
CA PHE A 19 13.99 5.56 28.83
C PHE A 19 14.61 4.34 28.13
N GLY A 20 14.02 3.15 28.32
CA GLY A 20 14.43 1.93 27.64
C GLY A 20 13.30 1.35 26.79
N CYS A 21 13.56 1.16 25.49
CA CYS A 21 12.79 0.42 24.49
C CYS A 21 11.68 1.16 23.72
N ASP A 22 12.08 1.94 22.70
CA ASP A 22 11.33 2.00 21.43
C ASP A 22 12.18 2.32 20.18
N GLN A 23 13.48 2.60 20.37
CA GLN A 23 14.40 3.03 19.31
C GLN A 23 14.77 1.92 18.29
N SER A 24 14.48 0.63 18.57
CA SER A 24 14.92 -0.50 17.75
C SER A 24 14.03 -0.80 16.54
N ASN A 25 12.74 -0.46 16.59
CA ASN A 25 11.81 -0.73 15.49
C ASN A 25 11.79 0.41 14.47
N GLN A 26 11.81 1.67 14.93
CA GLN A 26 11.81 2.82 14.03
C GLN A 26 13.03 2.81 13.10
N SER A 27 14.22 2.51 13.65
CA SER A 27 15.45 2.41 12.84
C SER A 27 15.39 1.33 11.75
N LYS A 28 14.71 0.19 12.00
CA LYS A 28 14.48 -0.84 10.97
C LYS A 28 13.50 -0.38 9.90
N ILE A 29 12.45 0.35 10.29
CA ILE A 29 11.47 0.92 9.37
C ILE A 29 12.14 1.95 8.47
N ASP A 30 12.88 2.90 9.06
CA ASP A 30 13.60 3.94 8.32
C ASP A 30 14.57 3.33 7.32
N ARG A 31 15.33 2.31 7.74
CA ARG A 31 16.24 1.58 6.86
C ARG A 31 15.50 0.87 5.72
N SER A 32 14.38 0.21 5.99
CA SER A 32 13.61 -0.50 4.95
C SER A 32 13.02 0.49 3.93
N ILE A 33 12.56 1.65 4.39
CA ILE A 33 12.10 2.75 3.53
C ILE A 33 13.25 3.29 2.68
N GLU A 34 14.43 3.52 3.27
CA GLU A 34 15.61 3.99 2.56
C GLU A 34 16.02 3.01 1.44
N GLU A 35 16.20 1.74 1.77
CA GLU A 35 16.52 0.67 0.80
C GLU A 35 15.46 0.57 -0.31
N LEU A 36 14.17 0.74 0.03
CA LEU A 36 13.09 0.77 -0.96
C LEU A 36 13.21 1.99 -1.89
N THR A 37 13.49 3.17 -1.35
CA THR A 37 13.63 4.40 -2.17
C THR A 37 14.86 4.39 -3.07
N GLU A 38 15.91 3.67 -2.70
CA GLU A 38 17.04 3.40 -3.59
C GLU A 38 16.67 2.42 -4.72
N LYS A 39 15.89 1.37 -4.39
CA LYS A 39 15.40 0.38 -5.35
C LYS A 39 14.37 0.95 -6.33
N PHE A 40 13.54 1.91 -5.89
CA PHE A 40 12.49 2.57 -6.67
C PHE A 40 12.67 4.09 -6.68
N PRO A 41 13.59 4.64 -7.50
CA PRO A 41 13.76 6.08 -7.65
C PRO A 41 12.48 6.82 -8.04
N GLU A 42 11.54 6.12 -8.69
CA GLU A 42 10.22 6.59 -9.08
C GLU A 42 9.35 7.08 -7.91
N LEU A 43 9.59 6.56 -6.70
CA LEU A 43 8.97 7.04 -5.47
C LEU A 43 9.28 8.53 -5.19
N GLN A 44 10.36 9.08 -5.76
CA GLN A 44 10.79 10.45 -5.51
C GLN A 44 10.20 11.49 -6.48
N ALA A 45 9.30 11.10 -7.40
CA ALA A 45 8.54 11.99 -8.29
C ALA A 45 9.38 13.10 -8.97
N GLY A 46 10.62 12.78 -9.38
CA GLY A 46 11.48 13.69 -10.13
C GLY A 46 12.23 14.76 -9.32
N LYS A 47 12.07 14.82 -7.99
CA LYS A 47 12.89 15.68 -7.12
C LYS A 47 13.81 14.79 -6.28
N LYS A 48 15.11 15.06 -6.22
CA LYS A 48 15.99 14.45 -5.20
C LYS A 48 15.49 14.88 -3.82
N LEU A 49 14.78 13.99 -3.15
CA LEU A 49 14.24 14.25 -1.82
C LEU A 49 15.34 14.03 -0.78
N PRO A 50 15.49 14.90 0.23
CA PRO A 50 16.22 14.56 1.45
C PRO A 50 15.65 13.26 2.05
N LYS A 51 16.50 12.47 2.71
CA LYS A 51 16.23 11.11 3.27
C LYS A 51 14.97 10.98 4.17
N SER A 52 14.32 12.09 4.56
CA SER A 52 13.26 12.14 5.59
C SER A 52 11.84 12.44 5.10
N LYS A 53 11.51 12.23 3.81
CA LYS A 53 10.29 12.83 3.22
C LYS A 53 9.04 11.97 3.16
N PHE A 54 9.06 10.70 3.58
CA PHE A 54 7.84 9.93 3.74
C PHE A 54 7.33 10.07 5.17
N SER A 55 6.18 10.69 5.35
CA SER A 55 5.53 10.86 6.65
C SER A 55 4.58 9.71 6.93
N PHE A 56 4.61 9.21 8.16
CA PHE A 56 3.62 8.26 8.66
C PHE A 56 2.20 8.82 8.49
N GLU A 57 1.32 8.06 7.86
CA GLU A 57 -0.10 8.42 7.65
C GLU A 57 -0.99 7.66 8.63
N LYS A 58 -0.81 6.32 8.72
CA LYS A 58 -1.57 5.48 9.66
C LYS A 58 -0.97 4.09 9.83
N SER A 59 -1.46 3.36 10.83
CA SER A 59 -1.12 1.96 11.13
C SER A 59 -2.36 1.15 11.46
N ILE A 60 -2.36 -0.13 11.09
CA ILE A 60 -3.28 -1.15 11.59
C ILE A 60 -2.48 -2.30 12.19
N ARG A 61 -2.88 -2.77 13.37
CA ARG A 61 -2.30 -3.95 14.01
C ARG A 61 -3.33 -5.05 14.10
N ASN A 62 -2.98 -6.24 13.62
CA ASN A 62 -3.83 -7.42 13.73
C ASN A 62 -3.46 -8.21 15.00
N GLY A 63 -4.38 -8.27 15.97
CA GLY A 63 -4.13 -8.95 17.25
C GLY A 63 -4.05 -10.48 17.18
N LYS A 64 -4.55 -11.12 16.11
CA LYS A 64 -4.54 -12.59 15.99
C LYS A 64 -3.15 -13.13 15.66
N PHE A 65 -2.40 -12.41 14.83
CA PHE A 65 -1.07 -12.81 14.37
C PHE A 65 0.03 -11.79 14.70
N ASN A 66 -0.31 -10.72 15.42
CA ASN A 66 0.60 -9.67 15.86
C ASN A 66 1.46 -9.10 14.73
N PHE A 67 0.88 -8.95 13.54
CA PHE A 67 1.50 -8.15 12.47
C PHE A 67 0.94 -6.74 12.49
N GLU A 68 1.69 -5.81 11.93
CA GLU A 68 1.33 -4.42 11.76
C GLU A 68 1.55 -4.01 10.30
N ILE A 69 0.65 -3.20 9.76
CA ILE A 69 0.78 -2.61 8.43
C ILE A 69 0.69 -1.10 8.59
N GLN A 70 1.72 -0.40 8.17
CA GLN A 70 1.80 1.06 8.20
C GLN A 70 1.76 1.63 6.79
N LEU A 71 1.16 2.81 6.66
CA LEU A 71 1.13 3.59 5.43
C LEU A 71 1.94 4.85 5.63
N TYR A 72 2.85 5.09 4.71
CA TYR A 72 3.65 6.29 4.62
C TYR A 72 3.35 7.02 3.32
N SER A 73 3.29 8.33 3.39
CA SER A 73 2.90 9.22 2.29
C SER A 73 3.99 10.23 2.04
N GLN A 74 4.17 10.67 0.79
CA GLN A 74 4.85 11.95 0.56
C GLN A 74 4.06 13.09 1.24
N PRO A 75 4.67 14.26 1.49
CA PRO A 75 3.95 15.41 2.04
C PRO A 75 2.84 15.88 1.08
N GLU A 76 1.91 16.68 1.58
CA GLU A 76 0.95 17.36 0.72
C GLU A 76 1.63 18.31 -0.27
N GLY A 77 0.99 18.56 -1.40
CA GLY A 77 1.51 19.45 -2.45
C GLY A 77 2.54 18.81 -3.40
N TYR A 78 2.82 17.51 -3.29
CA TYR A 78 3.57 16.78 -4.31
C TYR A 78 2.63 16.36 -5.45
N PRO A 79 2.86 16.83 -6.70
CA PRO A 79 2.22 16.22 -7.87
C PRO A 79 2.69 14.76 -7.95
N ASP A 80 1.88 13.87 -8.53
CA ASP A 80 2.23 12.46 -8.68
C ASP A 80 2.46 11.72 -7.34
N LYS A 81 1.70 12.03 -6.28
CA LYS A 81 1.93 11.50 -4.92
C LYS A 81 2.02 9.97 -4.87
N ASN A 82 3.17 9.46 -4.46
CA ASN A 82 3.39 8.04 -4.17
C ASN A 82 3.35 7.77 -2.66
N GLN A 83 3.13 6.51 -2.32
CA GLN A 83 3.05 6.03 -0.95
C GLN A 83 3.94 4.80 -0.76
N ILE A 84 4.21 4.45 0.49
CA ILE A 84 4.95 3.25 0.88
C ILE A 84 4.10 2.50 1.90
N ILE A 85 3.99 1.19 1.71
CA ILE A 85 3.40 0.29 2.68
C ILE A 85 4.55 -0.39 3.43
N VAL A 86 4.49 -0.41 4.74
CA VAL A 86 5.45 -1.13 5.59
C VAL A 86 4.72 -2.23 6.33
N ILE A 87 5.19 -3.47 6.20
CA ILE A 87 4.65 -4.63 6.90
C ILE A 87 5.67 -5.04 7.96
N ILE A 88 5.19 -5.20 9.20
CA ILE A 88 5.98 -5.61 10.36
C ILE A 88 5.37 -6.90 10.90
N ASN A 89 6.14 -7.98 11.00
CA ASN A 89 5.62 -9.24 11.53
C ASN A 89 5.76 -9.32 13.06
N SER A 90 5.28 -10.43 13.65
CA SER A 90 5.33 -10.66 15.10
C SER A 90 6.74 -10.79 15.69
N LYS A 91 7.77 -10.87 14.86
CA LYS A 91 9.19 -10.91 15.26
C LYS A 91 9.87 -9.54 15.10
N ASN A 92 9.13 -8.50 14.77
CA ASN A 92 9.66 -7.18 14.40
C ASN A 92 10.63 -7.22 13.21
N GLU A 93 10.40 -8.15 12.28
CA GLU A 93 10.99 -8.11 10.95
C GLU A 93 10.14 -7.17 10.09
N VAL A 94 10.80 -6.34 9.28
CA VAL A 94 10.16 -5.23 8.56
C VAL A 94 10.39 -5.39 7.07
N TYR A 95 9.37 -5.09 6.26
CA TYR A 95 9.47 -5.02 4.82
C TYR A 95 8.65 -3.85 4.27
N ALA A 96 9.32 -2.93 3.57
CA ALA A 96 8.68 -1.84 2.84
C ALA A 96 8.42 -2.24 1.37
N LEU A 97 7.27 -1.85 0.84
CA LEU A 97 6.90 -2.07 -0.56
C LEU A 97 6.26 -0.80 -1.16
N PRO A 98 6.45 -0.54 -2.46
CA PRO A 98 6.02 0.70 -3.07
C PRO A 98 4.52 0.66 -3.39
N LEU A 99 3.84 1.78 -3.15
CA LEU A 99 2.48 2.03 -3.60
C LEU A 99 2.51 3.21 -4.56
N LEU A 100 2.84 2.91 -5.81
CA LEU A 100 3.00 3.89 -6.89
C LEU A 100 1.65 4.45 -7.37
N ASN A 101 1.63 5.65 -7.93
CA ASN A 101 0.45 6.22 -8.56
C ASN A 101 0.11 5.52 -9.92
N ASN A 102 -0.95 5.97 -10.61
CA ASN A 102 -1.44 5.32 -11.84
C ASN A 102 -0.57 5.57 -13.09
N LYS A 103 0.41 6.48 -13.03
CA LYS A 103 1.36 6.76 -14.11
C LYS A 103 2.23 5.53 -14.41
N TYR A 104 2.58 4.76 -13.38
CA TYR A 104 3.43 3.57 -13.48
C TYR A 104 2.62 2.34 -13.89
N LYS A 105 2.07 2.38 -15.11
CA LYS A 105 1.12 1.38 -15.62
C LYS A 105 1.67 -0.05 -15.63
N ASP A 106 2.95 -0.22 -15.92
CA ASP A 106 3.64 -1.52 -15.91
C ASP A 106 3.66 -2.16 -14.51
N PHE A 107 3.85 -1.35 -13.46
CA PHE A 107 3.88 -1.83 -12.08
C PHE A 107 2.52 -2.38 -11.64
N TRP A 108 1.44 -1.72 -12.07
CA TRP A 108 0.06 -2.14 -11.80
C TRP A 108 -0.44 -3.21 -12.76
N ASN A 109 0.25 -3.41 -13.89
CA ASN A 109 -0.13 -4.36 -14.93
C ASN A 109 -1.57 -4.17 -15.40
N PHE A 110 -1.96 -2.92 -15.70
CA PHE A 110 -3.28 -2.59 -16.21
C PHE A 110 -3.53 -3.28 -17.57
N PRO A 111 -4.53 -4.18 -17.69
CA PRO A 111 -4.60 -5.14 -18.80
C PRO A 111 -4.94 -4.53 -20.16
N LEU A 112 -5.56 -3.35 -20.19
CA LEU A 112 -6.00 -2.67 -21.42
C LEU A 112 -5.18 -1.43 -21.73
N ASP A 113 -4.18 -1.15 -20.92
CA ASP A 113 -3.40 0.07 -21.00
C ASP A 113 -2.03 -0.21 -21.61
N LYS A 114 -1.53 0.74 -22.40
CA LYS A 114 -0.15 0.77 -22.85
C LYS A 114 0.70 1.63 -21.91
N PRO A 115 2.01 1.34 -21.77
CA PRO A 115 2.94 2.21 -21.06
C PRO A 115 2.85 3.66 -21.58
N ILE A 116 3.02 4.62 -20.67
CA ILE A 116 3.04 6.04 -21.04
C ILE A 116 4.44 6.37 -21.60
N PRO A 117 4.55 7.09 -22.73
CA PRO A 117 5.82 7.59 -23.22
C PRO A 117 6.56 8.38 -22.12
N ASP A 118 7.89 8.28 -22.08
CA ASP A 118 8.77 9.01 -21.15
C ASP A 118 8.57 8.70 -19.66
N VAL A 119 7.70 7.74 -19.31
CA VAL A 119 7.61 7.19 -17.95
C VAL A 119 8.56 6.00 -17.84
N PRO A 120 9.49 5.98 -16.85
CA PRO A 120 10.40 4.87 -16.65
C PRO A 120 9.66 3.54 -16.47
N LYS A 121 10.13 2.53 -17.20
CA LYS A 121 9.57 1.18 -17.11
C LYS A 121 9.99 0.52 -15.79
N ILE A 122 8.99 0.10 -15.01
CA ILE A 122 9.21 -0.69 -13.80
C ILE A 122 9.37 -2.17 -14.15
N LYS A 123 10.42 -2.81 -13.65
CA LYS A 123 10.76 -4.22 -13.97
C LYS A 123 10.01 -5.26 -13.13
N THR A 124 9.17 -4.82 -12.20
CA THR A 124 8.40 -5.64 -11.26
C THR A 124 6.94 -5.19 -11.24
N THR A 125 6.10 -5.91 -10.52
CA THR A 125 4.68 -5.58 -10.35
C THR A 125 4.31 -5.55 -8.88
N PHE A 126 3.19 -4.90 -8.55
CA PHE A 126 2.68 -4.90 -7.18
C PHE A 126 2.47 -6.31 -6.63
N SER A 127 1.93 -7.22 -7.46
CA SER A 127 1.77 -8.64 -7.11
C SER A 127 3.12 -9.32 -6.80
N LYS A 128 4.20 -9.03 -7.54
CA LYS A 128 5.52 -9.58 -7.25
C LYS A 128 6.12 -9.02 -5.95
N GLU A 129 6.00 -7.71 -5.73
CA GLU A 129 6.52 -7.07 -4.52
C GLU A 129 5.77 -7.52 -3.26
N ILE A 130 4.44 -7.65 -3.30
CA ILE A 130 3.69 -8.15 -2.13
C ILE A 130 4.02 -9.62 -1.83
N ASN A 131 4.18 -10.47 -2.85
CA ASN A 131 4.63 -11.85 -2.64
C ASN A 131 6.04 -11.91 -2.05
N SER A 132 6.95 -11.02 -2.49
CA SER A 132 8.30 -10.92 -1.94
C SER A 132 8.28 -10.52 -0.46
N ALA A 133 7.47 -9.53 -0.10
CA ALA A 133 7.27 -9.10 1.29
C ALA A 133 6.76 -10.26 2.16
N ILE A 134 5.70 -10.93 1.70
CA ILE A 134 5.10 -12.07 2.39
C ILE A 134 6.07 -13.25 2.54
N ASN A 135 6.81 -13.59 1.48
CA ASN A 135 7.76 -14.69 1.51
C ASN A 135 8.96 -14.40 2.42
N THR A 136 9.34 -13.14 2.53
CA THR A 136 10.39 -12.68 3.45
C THR A 136 9.92 -12.73 4.90
N LEU A 137 8.71 -12.24 5.18
CA LEU A 137 8.19 -12.10 6.54
C LEU A 137 7.54 -13.37 7.09
N ILE A 138 7.14 -14.31 6.22
CA ILE A 138 6.43 -15.54 6.58
C ILE A 138 7.09 -16.73 5.85
N PRO A 139 7.87 -17.54 6.58
CA PRO A 139 8.54 -18.72 6.02
C PRO A 139 7.55 -19.69 5.35
N ASN A 140 7.99 -20.36 4.29
CA ASN A 140 7.19 -21.40 3.61
C ASN A 140 6.82 -22.58 4.52
N THR A 141 7.58 -22.80 5.60
CA THR A 141 7.31 -23.84 6.59
C THR A 141 6.20 -23.47 7.59
N ASP A 142 5.73 -22.22 7.58
CA ASP A 142 4.63 -21.77 8.44
C ASP A 142 3.30 -22.39 7.98
N ARG A 143 2.76 -23.30 8.79
CA ARG A 143 1.48 -23.99 8.52
C ARG A 143 0.28 -23.05 8.39
N LYS A 144 0.38 -21.82 8.91
CA LYS A 144 -0.68 -20.80 8.84
C LYS A 144 -0.40 -19.74 7.76
N LYS A 145 0.58 -19.95 6.87
CA LYS A 145 0.98 -18.98 5.85
C LYS A 145 -0.20 -18.49 5.01
N GLY A 146 -1.01 -19.39 4.43
CA GLY A 146 -2.17 -18.99 3.63
C GLY A 146 -3.19 -18.11 4.38
N ILE A 147 -3.47 -18.43 5.65
CA ILE A 147 -4.37 -17.62 6.48
C ILE A 147 -3.76 -16.24 6.80
N LYS A 148 -2.46 -16.20 7.12
CA LYS A 148 -1.75 -14.94 7.38
C LYS A 148 -1.70 -14.06 6.12
N GLN A 149 -1.45 -14.66 4.97
CA GLN A 149 -1.47 -13.98 3.66
C GLN A 149 -2.82 -13.34 3.40
N TYR A 150 -3.90 -14.11 3.56
CA TYR A 150 -5.27 -13.61 3.42
C TYR A 150 -5.53 -12.43 4.35
N LEU A 151 -5.18 -12.54 5.64
CA LEU A 151 -5.41 -11.47 6.60
C LEU A 151 -4.57 -10.22 6.34
N ILE A 152 -3.31 -10.37 5.94
CA ILE A 152 -2.48 -9.22 5.56
C ILE A 152 -3.10 -8.50 4.37
N MET A 153 -3.51 -9.23 3.33
CA MET A 153 -4.15 -8.62 2.16
C MET A 153 -5.48 -7.96 2.51
N ASN A 154 -6.30 -8.61 3.33
CA ASN A 154 -7.57 -8.05 3.76
C ASN A 154 -7.35 -6.75 4.54
N GLU A 155 -6.52 -6.75 5.59
CA GLU A 155 -6.24 -5.55 6.38
C GLU A 155 -5.59 -4.44 5.54
N LEU A 156 -4.67 -4.80 4.63
CA LEU A 156 -4.09 -3.85 3.69
C LEU A 156 -5.17 -3.15 2.86
N LEU A 157 -6.07 -3.91 2.25
CA LEU A 157 -7.07 -3.35 1.35
C LEU A 157 -8.18 -2.62 2.11
N THR A 158 -8.77 -3.25 3.14
CA THR A 158 -9.95 -2.71 3.82
C THR A 158 -9.59 -1.66 4.87
N SER A 159 -8.50 -1.84 5.60
CA SER A 159 -8.16 -1.01 6.76
C SER A 159 -7.11 0.04 6.40
N VAL A 160 -6.08 -0.34 5.64
CA VAL A 160 -4.98 0.57 5.25
C VAL A 160 -5.30 1.37 4.00
N LEU A 161 -5.88 0.78 2.96
CA LEU A 161 -6.24 1.52 1.75
C LEU A 161 -7.70 1.99 1.75
N ASN A 162 -8.49 1.57 2.74
CA ASN A 162 -9.90 1.91 2.87
C ASN A 162 -10.71 1.56 1.60
N CYS A 163 -10.35 0.45 0.96
CA CYS A 163 -11.04 -0.02 -0.25
C CYS A 163 -12.43 -0.53 0.10
N LYS A 164 -13.38 -0.27 -0.80
CA LYS A 164 -14.73 -0.85 -0.75
C LYS A 164 -14.71 -2.20 -1.47
N ASN A 165 -15.20 -3.26 -0.85
CA ASN A 165 -15.42 -4.52 -1.56
C ASN A 165 -16.59 -4.34 -2.55
N ILE A 166 -16.42 -4.77 -3.79
CA ILE A 166 -17.40 -4.56 -4.87
C ILE A 166 -17.84 -5.87 -5.48
N GLN A 167 -19.14 -6.09 -5.66
CA GLN A 167 -19.73 -7.30 -6.22
C GLN A 167 -20.29 -7.03 -7.62
N GLU A 168 -20.72 -8.09 -8.31
CA GLU A 168 -21.31 -7.96 -9.65
C GLU A 168 -22.49 -6.99 -9.72
N LYS A 169 -23.34 -7.02 -8.68
CA LYS A 169 -24.50 -6.14 -8.53
C LYS A 169 -24.15 -4.65 -8.40
N ASP A 170 -22.89 -4.32 -8.10
CA ASP A 170 -22.41 -2.93 -7.95
C ASP A 170 -21.98 -2.33 -9.29
N SER A 171 -22.37 -2.93 -10.41
CA SER A 171 -22.06 -2.48 -11.77
C SER A 171 -22.32 -0.99 -11.99
N VAL A 172 -23.46 -0.47 -11.50
CA VAL A 172 -23.81 0.95 -11.61
C VAL A 172 -22.79 1.85 -10.92
N MET A 173 -22.25 1.43 -9.76
CA MET A 173 -21.21 2.17 -9.06
C MET A 173 -19.92 2.21 -9.89
N ILE A 174 -19.54 1.08 -10.48
CA ILE A 174 -18.33 0.96 -11.30
C ILE A 174 -18.42 1.89 -12.53
N TYR A 175 -19.57 1.93 -13.21
CA TYR A 175 -19.75 2.75 -14.41
C TYR A 175 -19.86 4.26 -14.14
N ARG A 176 -20.29 4.67 -12.95
CA ARG A 176 -20.48 6.08 -12.60
C ARG A 176 -19.29 6.72 -11.91
N THR A 177 -18.35 5.90 -11.43
CA THR A 177 -17.23 6.39 -10.63
C THR A 177 -15.96 6.46 -11.47
N PHE A 178 -15.93 7.38 -12.44
CA PHE A 178 -14.69 7.70 -13.15
C PHE A 178 -14.32 9.16 -13.03
N ARG A 179 -13.06 9.39 -12.63
CA ARG A 179 -12.55 10.70 -12.21
C ARG A 179 -11.45 11.17 -13.15
N PRO A 180 -11.35 12.48 -13.41
CA PRO A 180 -10.22 13.03 -14.14
C PRO A 180 -8.95 12.84 -13.32
N ASN A 181 -7.85 12.52 -13.99
CA ASN A 181 -6.52 12.38 -13.41
C ASN A 181 -5.52 13.18 -14.25
N SER A 182 -4.90 14.18 -13.63
CA SER A 182 -3.92 15.06 -14.29
C SER A 182 -2.57 14.41 -14.55
N ASP A 183 -2.29 13.29 -13.87
CA ASP A 183 -1.01 12.57 -13.95
C ASP A 183 -0.92 11.65 -15.19
N LEU A 184 -2.00 11.62 -15.98
CA LEU A 184 -2.18 10.72 -17.11
C LEU A 184 -2.38 11.50 -18.42
N PRO A 185 -1.86 10.97 -19.56
CA PRO A 185 -2.12 11.54 -20.88
C PRO A 185 -3.62 11.66 -21.14
N TYR A 186 -4.01 12.69 -21.89
CA TYR A 186 -5.40 12.90 -22.28
C TYR A 186 -6.04 11.61 -22.83
N GLU A 187 -7.21 11.28 -22.29
CA GLU A 187 -8.03 10.16 -22.71
C GLU A 187 -9.44 10.71 -22.98
N ASP A 188 -9.96 10.47 -24.18
CA ASP A 188 -11.33 10.89 -24.50
C ASP A 188 -12.32 10.22 -23.54
N SER A 189 -13.35 10.96 -23.12
CA SER A 189 -14.30 10.47 -22.12
C SER A 189 -15.08 9.24 -22.57
N ASP A 190 -15.34 9.08 -23.88
CA ASP A 190 -16.03 7.91 -24.42
C ASP A 190 -15.08 6.71 -24.51
N ASP A 191 -13.82 6.93 -24.88
CA ASP A 191 -12.78 5.90 -24.83
C ASP A 191 -12.58 5.37 -23.41
N ALA A 192 -12.57 6.26 -22.41
CA ALA A 192 -12.49 5.89 -21.00
C ALA A 192 -13.68 5.03 -20.57
N LYS A 193 -14.92 5.39 -20.95
CA LYS A 193 -16.11 4.57 -20.67
C LYS A 193 -16.01 3.20 -21.31
N ILE A 194 -15.54 3.11 -22.55
CA ILE A 194 -15.31 1.83 -23.25
C ILE A 194 -14.28 0.99 -22.49
N ARG A 195 -13.17 1.58 -22.05
CA ARG A 195 -12.14 0.88 -21.25
C ARG A 195 -12.70 0.40 -19.92
N ILE A 196 -13.46 1.22 -19.20
CA ILE A 196 -14.08 0.85 -17.92
C ILE A 196 -15.05 -0.32 -18.12
N HIS A 197 -15.84 -0.31 -19.18
CA HIS A 197 -16.71 -1.43 -19.51
C HIS A 197 -15.94 -2.71 -19.81
N LYS A 198 -14.89 -2.64 -20.62
CA LYS A 198 -14.02 -3.79 -20.85
C LYS A 198 -13.35 -4.29 -19.56
N ASN A 199 -12.92 -3.39 -18.66
CA ASN A 199 -12.38 -3.74 -17.34
C ASN A 199 -13.43 -4.50 -16.51
N TYR A 200 -14.69 -4.03 -16.48
CA TYR A 200 -15.78 -4.71 -15.80
C TYR A 200 -15.99 -6.13 -16.32
N GLU A 201 -16.03 -6.31 -17.65
CA GLU A 201 -16.17 -7.63 -18.27
C GLU A 201 -14.99 -8.56 -17.93
N LEU A 202 -13.77 -8.02 -17.82
CA LEU A 202 -12.60 -8.80 -17.37
C LEU A 202 -12.70 -9.21 -15.90
N MET A 203 -13.16 -8.32 -15.02
CA MET A 203 -13.38 -8.62 -13.60
C MET A 203 -14.43 -9.71 -13.43
N LYS A 204 -15.56 -9.57 -14.13
CA LYS A 204 -16.71 -10.47 -14.05
C LYS A 204 -16.36 -11.91 -14.41
N LYS A 205 -15.46 -12.13 -15.37
CA LYS A 205 -14.99 -13.48 -15.75
C LYS A 205 -14.31 -14.24 -14.61
N GLN A 206 -13.84 -13.54 -13.57
CA GLN A 206 -13.13 -14.13 -12.43
C GLN A 206 -13.85 -13.92 -11.10
N TRP A 207 -15.06 -13.36 -11.11
CA TRP A 207 -15.94 -13.51 -9.96
C TRP A 207 -16.36 -14.96 -9.88
N ASP A 208 -16.32 -15.50 -8.66
CA ASP A 208 -16.76 -16.87 -8.40
C ASP A 208 -18.27 -16.96 -8.73
N PRO A 209 -18.66 -17.63 -9.83
CA PRO A 209 -20.06 -17.74 -10.20
C PRO A 209 -20.82 -18.66 -9.24
N GLU A 210 -20.11 -19.53 -8.50
CA GLU A 210 -20.69 -20.45 -7.52
C GLU A 210 -20.89 -19.78 -6.16
N ASN A 211 -20.22 -18.65 -5.91
CA ASN A 211 -20.37 -17.90 -4.67
C ASN A 211 -20.35 -16.37 -4.86
N PRO A 212 -21.44 -15.79 -5.38
CA PRO A 212 -21.54 -14.35 -5.69
C PRO A 212 -21.43 -13.43 -4.46
N ILE A 213 -21.40 -13.99 -3.25
CA ILE A 213 -21.24 -13.26 -1.99
C ILE A 213 -19.76 -12.95 -1.69
N TYR A 214 -18.81 -13.77 -2.17
CA TYR A 214 -17.39 -13.55 -1.95
C TYR A 214 -16.75 -12.86 -3.15
N SER A 215 -16.86 -11.53 -3.17
CA SER A 215 -16.09 -10.78 -4.16
C SER A 215 -14.62 -10.66 -3.77
N ASN A 216 -13.76 -10.93 -4.75
CA ASN A 216 -12.32 -10.71 -4.72
C ASN A 216 -11.89 -9.30 -5.21
N CYS A 217 -12.84 -8.39 -5.46
CA CYS A 217 -12.58 -7.06 -5.99
C CYS A 217 -12.71 -5.97 -4.92
N TYR A 218 -11.72 -5.08 -4.86
CA TYR A 218 -11.59 -4.02 -3.87
C TYR A 218 -11.36 -2.68 -4.58
N PHE A 219 -12.31 -1.76 -4.48
CA PHE A 219 -12.25 -0.44 -5.07
C PHE A 219 -11.59 0.58 -4.14
N ASP A 220 -10.42 1.05 -4.54
CA ASP A 220 -9.68 2.17 -3.97
C ASP A 220 -10.12 3.47 -4.65
N GLU A 221 -11.03 4.17 -3.99
CA GLU A 221 -11.61 5.42 -4.49
C GLU A 221 -10.57 6.55 -4.55
N LYS A 222 -9.58 6.55 -3.64
CA LYS A 222 -8.53 7.58 -3.58
C LYS A 222 -7.63 7.49 -4.81
N SER A 223 -7.24 6.28 -5.18
CA SER A 223 -6.37 6.03 -6.34
C SER A 223 -7.16 5.77 -7.63
N SER A 224 -8.49 5.72 -7.57
CA SER A 224 -9.35 5.31 -8.69
C SER A 224 -8.90 3.99 -9.32
N ARG A 225 -8.67 2.98 -8.46
CA ARG A 225 -8.23 1.63 -8.86
C ARG A 225 -9.15 0.57 -8.30
N ILE A 226 -9.32 -0.52 -9.03
CA ILE A 226 -9.84 -1.76 -8.47
C ILE A 226 -8.71 -2.78 -8.41
N TYR A 227 -8.52 -3.40 -7.25
CA TYR A 227 -7.66 -4.57 -7.08
C TYR A 227 -8.51 -5.83 -7.07
N GLN A 228 -8.24 -6.76 -7.98
CA GLN A 228 -8.84 -8.09 -7.99
C GLN A 228 -7.79 -9.09 -7.50
N VAL A 229 -8.06 -9.73 -6.35
CA VAL A 229 -7.08 -10.50 -5.60
C VAL A 229 -7.43 -11.99 -5.59
N ASN A 230 -6.57 -12.81 -6.15
CA ASN A 230 -6.71 -14.25 -6.15
C ASN A 230 -5.58 -14.89 -5.33
N PHE A 231 -5.95 -15.82 -4.45
CA PHE A 231 -4.99 -16.62 -3.68
C PHE A 231 -4.82 -17.97 -4.38
N ILE A 232 -3.66 -18.22 -4.97
CA ILE A 232 -3.35 -19.47 -5.68
C ILE A 232 -2.23 -20.18 -4.93
N GLY A 233 -2.60 -21.17 -4.11
CA GLY A 233 -1.65 -21.83 -3.21
C GLY A 233 -1.06 -20.83 -2.21
N ASN A 234 0.26 -20.63 -2.28
CA ASN A 234 0.99 -19.66 -1.45
C ASN A 234 1.29 -18.34 -2.18
N GLU A 235 0.73 -18.12 -3.36
CA GLU A 235 0.94 -16.91 -4.15
C GLU A 235 -0.32 -16.02 -4.19
N ILE A 236 -0.09 -14.70 -4.12
CA ILE A 236 -1.13 -13.68 -4.24
C ILE A 236 -1.05 -13.09 -5.64
N GLN A 237 -2.03 -13.38 -6.49
CA GLN A 237 -2.16 -12.75 -7.80
C GLN A 237 -3.08 -11.54 -7.71
N ILE A 238 -2.55 -10.38 -8.09
CA ILE A 238 -3.30 -9.12 -8.10
C ILE A 238 -3.38 -8.61 -9.52
N LYS A 239 -4.61 -8.50 -10.03
CA LYS A 239 -4.91 -7.72 -11.22
C LYS A 239 -5.41 -6.35 -10.79
N THR A 240 -5.06 -5.32 -11.53
CA THR A 240 -5.48 -3.96 -11.22
C THR A 240 -6.16 -3.34 -12.43
N TYR A 241 -7.22 -2.59 -12.18
CA TYR A 241 -8.01 -1.92 -13.21
C TYR A 241 -8.12 -0.43 -12.88
N ARG A 242 -7.82 0.43 -13.85
CA ARG A 242 -8.03 1.87 -13.72
C ARG A 242 -9.50 2.22 -13.85
N MET A 243 -9.94 3.11 -12.96
CA MET A 243 -11.27 3.70 -12.94
C MET A 243 -11.23 5.20 -13.19
N ASP A 244 -10.06 5.81 -13.40
CA ASP A 244 -9.90 7.22 -13.79
C ASP A 244 -9.81 7.39 -15.31
N PHE A 245 -9.71 8.62 -15.79
CA PHE A 245 -9.33 8.97 -17.16
C PHE A 245 -8.36 10.14 -17.16
N GLY A 246 -7.48 10.20 -18.16
CA GLY A 246 -6.48 11.27 -18.22
C GLY A 246 -7.08 12.60 -18.67
N PHE A 247 -6.85 13.63 -17.87
CA PHE A 247 -7.27 15.00 -18.16
C PHE A 247 -6.15 15.95 -17.74
N PRO A 248 -5.15 16.18 -18.60
CA PRO A 248 -4.03 17.05 -18.27
C PRO A 248 -4.56 18.46 -17.98
N LEU A 249 -4.12 19.05 -16.87
CA LEU A 249 -4.37 20.45 -16.60
C LEU A 249 -3.76 21.26 -17.75
N LEU A 250 -4.59 22.08 -18.41
CA LEU A 250 -4.10 23.08 -19.35
C LEU A 250 -3.10 23.94 -18.58
N SER A 251 -1.84 23.93 -19.01
CA SER A 251 -0.85 24.89 -18.52
C SER A 251 -1.30 26.28 -18.97
N LEU A 252 -1.92 27.02 -18.07
CA LEU A 252 -2.13 28.46 -18.20
C LEU A 252 -0.80 29.20 -18.01
#